data_AF-A0AAD5SVM7-F1
#
_entry.id   AF-A0AAD5SVM7-F1
#
_cell.length_a   1.000
_cell.length_b   1.000
_cell.length_c   1.000
_cell.angle_alpha   90.00
_cell.angle_beta   90.00
_cell.angle_gamma   90.00
#
_symmetry.space_group_name_H-M   'P 1'
#
loop_
_entity.id
_entity.type
_entity.pdbx_description
1 polymer ?
#
loop_
_entity_poly.entity_id
_entity_poly.type
_entity_poly.pdbx_seq_one_letter_code
_entity_poly.pdbx_strand_id
1 'polypeptide(L)'
;MSKLLEFIFYTLGVGCTPKPFDLTGWEFSAIEVEGLDFESEIGVSLLCAHLYYRILRSIPSLARTWWSSSKDRQLTQSVEAYTDKWFSPLLIHSEIDLVLTQRTSIEDVEIKTSKVSREITAKYVMDEASADIIVSFPPGFPLKLVEFKTNSGGRAIG
;
A
#
# COMPACT_ATOMS: atom_id res chain seq x y z
N MET A 1 -15.59 -9.09 -11.52
CA MET A 1 -14.65 -8.29 -10.69
C MET A 1 -13.48 -7.73 -11.49
N SER A 2 -12.86 -8.49 -12.41
CA SER A 2 -11.86 -7.95 -13.36
C SER A 2 -12.36 -6.73 -14.14
N LYS A 3 -13.60 -6.81 -14.67
CA LYS A 3 -14.25 -5.71 -15.39
C LYS A 3 -14.38 -4.41 -14.58
N LEU A 4 -14.50 -4.50 -13.26
CA LEU A 4 -14.59 -3.31 -12.41
C LEU A 4 -13.23 -2.61 -12.32
N LEU A 5 -12.15 -3.38 -12.09
CA LEU A 5 -10.80 -2.82 -12.06
C LEU A 5 -10.40 -2.26 -13.42
N GLU A 6 -10.71 -2.97 -14.51
CA GLU A 6 -10.50 -2.49 -15.87
C GLU A 6 -11.25 -1.17 -16.12
N PHE A 7 -12.51 -1.08 -15.72
CA PHE A 7 -13.30 0.15 -15.82
C PHE A 7 -12.68 1.29 -14.98
N ILE A 8 -12.33 1.04 -13.73
CA ILE A 8 -11.68 2.01 -12.85
C ILE A 8 -10.40 2.56 -13.49
N PHE A 9 -9.52 1.69 -13.98
CA PHE A 9 -8.25 2.12 -14.56
C PHE A 9 -8.45 2.81 -15.90
N TYR A 10 -9.41 2.37 -16.72
CA TYR A 10 -9.79 3.06 -17.94
C TYR A 10 -10.28 4.49 -17.65
N THR A 11 -11.20 4.66 -16.68
CA THR A 11 -11.72 5.97 -16.28
C THR A 11 -10.62 6.87 -15.72
N LEU A 12 -9.68 6.32 -14.95
CA LEU A 12 -8.52 7.06 -14.45
C LEU A 12 -7.44 7.29 -15.52
N GLY A 13 -7.59 6.77 -16.73
CA GLY A 13 -6.62 6.83 -17.81
C GLY A 13 -5.34 6.01 -17.57
N VAL A 14 -5.32 5.14 -16.55
CA VAL A 14 -4.15 4.33 -16.18
C VAL A 14 -3.94 3.22 -17.22
N GLY A 15 -2.79 3.24 -17.89
CA GLY A 15 -2.45 2.29 -18.95
C GLY A 15 -3.05 2.63 -20.33
N CYS A 16 -3.94 3.62 -20.41
CA CYS A 16 -4.58 4.05 -21.65
C CYS A 16 -4.05 5.40 -22.15
N THR A 17 -3.64 6.29 -21.24
CA THR A 17 -3.19 7.65 -21.59
C THR A 17 -1.78 7.91 -21.02
N PRO A 18 -1.01 8.82 -21.64
CA PRO A 18 0.30 9.23 -21.10
C PRO A 18 0.18 10.08 -19.82
N LYS A 19 -1.00 10.61 -19.53
CA LYS A 19 -1.29 11.44 -18.36
C LYS A 19 -2.57 10.93 -17.69
N PRO A 20 -2.47 9.92 -16.81
CA PRO A 20 -3.57 9.46 -15.98
C PRO A 20 -4.10 10.60 -15.10
N PHE A 21 -5.32 10.45 -14.59
CA PHE A 21 -5.95 11.42 -13.70
C PHE A 21 -5.04 11.72 -12.49
N ASP A 22 -4.78 13.00 -12.27
CA ASP A 22 -3.89 13.47 -11.22
C ASP A 22 -4.64 13.61 -9.89
N LEU A 23 -4.21 12.85 -8.87
CA LEU A 23 -4.81 12.87 -7.54
C LEU A 23 -4.17 13.92 -6.61
N THR A 24 -3.27 14.75 -7.12
CA THR A 24 -2.69 15.86 -6.35
C THR A 24 -3.78 16.78 -5.80
N GLY A 25 -3.79 16.97 -4.48
CA GLY A 25 -4.72 17.89 -3.81
C GLY A 25 -6.13 17.34 -3.60
N TRP A 26 -6.40 16.09 -3.97
CA TRP A 26 -7.70 15.45 -3.79
C TRP A 26 -7.72 14.50 -2.59
N GLU A 27 -8.74 14.61 -1.75
CA GLU A 27 -8.98 13.65 -0.66
C GLU A 27 -9.86 12.49 -1.16
N PHE A 28 -9.25 11.48 -1.78
CA PHE A 28 -9.97 10.32 -2.31
C PHE A 28 -10.05 9.13 -1.33
N SER A 29 -9.36 9.18 -0.18
CA SER A 29 -9.43 8.11 0.83
C SER A 29 -10.70 8.16 1.69
N ALA A 30 -11.32 9.33 1.82
CA ALA A 30 -12.46 9.60 2.71
C ALA A 30 -13.58 10.36 1.97
N ILE A 31 -14.04 9.84 0.83
CA ILE A 31 -15.12 10.46 0.07
C ILE A 31 -16.47 10.24 0.75
N GLU A 32 -17.22 11.33 0.94
CA GLU A 32 -18.66 11.32 1.20
C GLU A 32 -19.41 11.24 -0.13
N VAL A 33 -20.11 10.14 -0.36
CA VAL A 33 -20.79 9.85 -1.65
C VAL A 33 -21.85 10.89 -1.99
N GLU A 34 -22.47 11.49 -0.97
CA GLU A 34 -23.52 12.50 -1.10
C GLU A 34 -23.00 13.85 -1.65
N GLY A 35 -21.70 14.13 -1.47
CA GLY A 35 -21.06 15.36 -1.94
C GLY A 35 -20.45 15.27 -3.34
N LEU A 36 -20.53 14.11 -4.00
CA LEU A 36 -19.95 13.92 -5.33
C LEU A 36 -20.92 14.33 -6.44
N ASP A 37 -20.42 15.15 -7.36
CA ASP A 37 -21.10 15.43 -8.62
C ASP A 37 -20.82 14.31 -9.63
N PHE A 38 -21.75 13.36 -9.73
CA PHE A 38 -21.67 12.23 -10.67
C PHE A 38 -21.85 12.61 -12.14
N GLU A 39 -22.32 13.83 -12.43
CA GLU A 39 -22.42 14.33 -13.81
C GLU A 39 -21.07 14.89 -14.29
N SER A 40 -20.13 15.14 -13.37
CA SER A 40 -18.78 15.60 -13.70
C SER A 40 -17.79 14.45 -13.91
N GLU A 41 -16.91 14.58 -14.91
CA GLU A 41 -15.81 13.62 -15.14
C GLU A 41 -14.87 13.50 -13.93
N ILE A 42 -14.68 14.61 -13.20
CA ILE A 42 -13.87 14.67 -11.99
C ILE A 42 -14.52 13.85 -10.88
N GLY A 43 -15.82 14.01 -10.63
CA GLY A 43 -16.54 13.27 -9.59
C GLY A 43 -16.51 11.76 -9.83
N VAL A 44 -16.70 11.34 -11.08
CA VAL A 44 -16.58 9.92 -11.48
C VAL A 44 -15.15 9.40 -11.29
N SER A 45 -14.13 10.20 -11.64
CA SER A 45 -12.72 9.84 -11.45
C SER A 45 -12.36 9.71 -9.96
N LEU A 46 -12.81 10.65 -9.13
CA LEU A 46 -12.61 10.59 -7.68
C LEU A 46 -13.30 9.38 -7.05
N LEU A 47 -14.51 9.05 -7.50
CA LEU A 47 -15.19 7.82 -7.08
C LEU A 47 -14.38 6.58 -7.46
N CYS A 48 -13.87 6.51 -8.69
CA CYS A 48 -13.05 5.38 -9.14
C CYS A 48 -11.77 5.25 -8.31
N ALA A 49 -11.09 6.37 -8.00
CA ALA A 49 -9.94 6.39 -7.11
C ALA A 49 -10.30 5.92 -5.70
N HIS A 50 -11.42 6.37 -5.13
CA HIS A 50 -11.91 5.93 -3.83
C HIS A 50 -12.22 4.43 -3.81
N LEU A 51 -12.95 3.93 -4.81
CA LEU A 51 -13.25 2.50 -4.91
C LEU A 51 -11.97 1.67 -4.99
N TYR A 52 -10.98 2.11 -5.76
CA TYR A 52 -9.69 1.44 -5.83
C TYR A 52 -8.98 1.44 -4.47
N TYR A 53 -8.91 2.60 -3.79
CA TYR A 53 -8.36 2.70 -2.44
C TYR A 53 -9.05 1.73 -1.46
N ARG A 54 -10.39 1.65 -1.49
CA ARG A 54 -11.18 0.75 -0.65
C ARG A 54 -10.92 -0.72 -0.96
N ILE A 55 -10.74 -1.08 -2.24
CA ILE A 55 -10.36 -2.44 -2.64
C ILE A 55 -8.98 -2.77 -2.08
N LEU A 56 -7.98 -1.90 -2.26
CA LEU A 56 -6.62 -2.12 -1.74
C LEU A 56 -6.60 -2.25 -0.21
N ARG A 57 -7.40 -1.45 0.50
CA ARG A 57 -7.46 -1.46 1.97
C ARG A 57 -8.24 -2.65 2.53
N SER A 58 -9.36 -3.01 1.91
CA SER A 58 -10.32 -3.98 2.49
C SER A 58 -10.14 -5.39 1.95
N ILE A 59 -9.75 -5.52 0.67
CA ILE A 59 -9.61 -6.81 -0.02
C ILE A 59 -8.35 -6.81 -0.92
N PRO A 60 -7.15 -6.55 -0.38
CA PRO A 60 -5.91 -6.45 -1.16
C PRO A 60 -5.57 -7.72 -1.95
N SER A 61 -5.94 -8.89 -1.42
CA SER A 61 -5.69 -10.19 -2.06
C SER A 61 -6.31 -10.27 -3.45
N LEU A 62 -7.52 -9.74 -3.60
CA LEU A 62 -8.24 -9.72 -4.86
C LEU A 62 -7.58 -8.80 -5.90
N ALA A 63 -7.21 -7.58 -5.49
CA ALA A 63 -6.49 -6.66 -6.36
C ALA A 63 -5.18 -7.27 -6.84
N ARG A 64 -4.45 -7.93 -5.92
CA ARG A 64 -3.22 -8.65 -6.23
C ARG A 64 -3.45 -9.79 -7.22
N THR A 65 -4.49 -10.62 -7.03
CA THR A 65 -4.82 -11.72 -7.96
C THR A 65 -5.14 -11.19 -9.35
N TRP A 66 -5.94 -10.11 -9.46
CA TRP A 66 -6.19 -9.50 -10.76
C TRP A 66 -4.91 -8.96 -11.40
N TRP A 67 -4.10 -8.24 -10.62
CA TRP A 67 -2.86 -7.64 -11.10
C TRP A 67 -1.84 -8.69 -11.56
N SER A 68 -1.66 -9.78 -10.81
CA SER A 68 -0.71 -10.84 -11.14
C SER A 68 -1.18 -11.78 -12.26
N SER A 69 -2.49 -11.93 -12.46
CA SER A 69 -3.07 -12.77 -13.52
C SER A 69 -3.30 -12.03 -14.84
N SER A 70 -3.17 -10.71 -14.86
CA SER A 70 -3.35 -9.91 -16.07
C SER A 70 -2.24 -10.19 -17.09
N LYS A 71 -2.65 -10.44 -18.34
CA LYS A 71 -1.73 -10.66 -19.47
C LYS A 71 -1.19 -9.34 -20.04
N ASP A 72 -1.84 -8.23 -19.74
CA ASP A 72 -1.40 -6.92 -20.19
C ASP A 72 -0.30 -6.38 -19.26
N ARG A 73 0.96 -6.57 -19.70
CA ARG A 73 2.14 -6.15 -18.96
C ARG A 73 2.28 -4.62 -18.91
N GLN A 74 1.76 -3.90 -19.90
CA GLN A 74 1.83 -2.45 -19.92
C GLN A 74 0.86 -1.86 -18.89
N LEU A 75 -0.39 -2.35 -18.90
CA LEU A 75 -1.40 -1.96 -17.92
C LEU A 75 -0.92 -2.25 -16.49
N THR A 76 -0.43 -3.47 -16.21
CA THR A 76 0.01 -3.85 -14.86
C THR A 76 1.17 -3.01 -14.35
N GLN A 77 2.12 -2.60 -15.21
CA GLN A 77 3.18 -1.66 -14.85
C GLN A 77 2.64 -0.25 -14.57
N SER A 78 1.72 0.24 -15.40
CA SER A 78 1.08 1.55 -15.17
C SER A 78 0.28 1.56 -13.86
N VAL A 79 -0.46 0.48 -13.58
CA VAL A 79 -1.20 0.31 -12.33
C VAL A 79 -0.26 0.26 -11.13
N GLU A 80 0.86 -0.46 -11.21
CA GLU A 80 1.85 -0.51 -10.13
C GLU A 80 2.42 0.88 -9.83
N ALA A 81 2.84 1.62 -10.86
CA ALA A 81 3.39 2.97 -10.70
C ALA A 81 2.35 3.96 -10.15
N TYR A 82 1.11 3.88 -10.63
CA TYR A 82 0.01 4.71 -10.14
C TYR A 82 -0.33 4.39 -8.67
N THR A 83 -0.31 3.12 -8.31
CA THR A 83 -0.50 2.64 -6.94
C THR A 83 0.61 3.14 -6.03
N ASP A 84 1.87 3.00 -6.45
CA ASP A 84 3.03 3.46 -5.68
C ASP A 84 3.03 4.95 -5.39
N LYS A 85 2.59 5.75 -6.37
CA LYS A 85 2.55 7.21 -6.25
C LYS A 85 1.46 7.67 -5.28
N TRP A 86 0.24 7.17 -5.42
CA TRP A 86 -0.94 7.75 -4.76
C TRP A 86 -1.49 6.92 -3.61
N PHE A 87 -1.42 5.59 -3.70
CA PHE A 87 -2.13 4.69 -2.79
C PHE A 87 -1.21 4.08 -1.74
N SER A 88 -0.03 3.61 -2.14
CA SER A 88 0.94 2.99 -1.22
C SER A 88 1.27 3.87 -0.03
N PRO A 89 1.57 5.18 -0.16
CA PRO A 89 1.92 6.01 0.99
C PRO A 89 0.78 6.09 2.01
N LEU A 90 -0.46 6.23 1.55
CA LEU A 90 -1.64 6.29 2.42
C LEU A 90 -1.85 4.98 3.20
N LEU A 91 -1.71 3.85 2.51
CA LEU A 91 -1.91 2.53 3.11
C LEU A 91 -0.76 2.19 4.07
N ILE A 92 0.49 2.42 3.68
CA ILE A 92 1.67 2.17 4.52
C ILE A 92 1.61 3.03 5.78
N HIS A 93 1.27 4.32 5.66
CA HIS A 93 1.14 5.19 6.82
C HIS A 93 0.05 4.68 7.77
N SER A 94 -1.09 4.24 7.24
CA SER A 94 -2.17 3.64 8.04
C SER A 94 -1.73 2.38 8.78
N GLU A 95 -0.96 1.49 8.14
CA GLU A 95 -0.44 0.27 8.79
C GLU A 95 0.60 0.61 9.88
N ILE A 96 1.49 1.57 9.62
CA ILE A 96 2.46 2.04 10.61
C ILE A 96 1.75 2.68 11.81
N ASP A 97 0.75 3.52 11.57
CA ASP A 97 -0.02 4.17 12.63
C ASP A 97 -0.83 3.15 13.44
N LEU A 98 -1.35 2.11 12.78
CA LEU A 98 -2.01 0.99 13.47
C LEU A 98 -1.03 0.28 14.41
N VAL A 99 0.18 -0.03 13.95
CA VAL A 99 1.21 -0.65 14.80
C VAL A 99 1.60 0.24 15.97
N LEU A 100 1.69 1.56 15.76
CA LEU A 100 1.98 2.53 16.84
C LEU A 100 0.86 2.60 17.88
N THR A 101 -0.40 2.55 17.46
CA THR A 101 -1.56 2.61 18.36
C THR A 101 -1.81 1.30 19.10
N GLN A 102 -1.50 0.17 18.46
CA GLN A 102 -1.65 -1.17 19.03
C GLN A 102 -0.38 -1.69 19.71
N ARG A 103 0.59 -0.81 20.03
CA ARG A 103 1.77 -1.19 20.82
C ARG A 103 1.36 -1.69 22.19
N THR A 104 1.09 -2.99 22.30
CA THR A 104 1.16 -3.69 23.57
C THR A 104 2.63 -3.77 23.94
N SER A 105 2.99 -3.43 25.17
CA SER A 105 4.34 -3.65 25.70
C SER A 105 4.63 -5.14 25.66
N ILE A 106 5.21 -5.61 24.56
CA ILE A 106 5.79 -6.94 24.48
C ILE A 106 7.11 -6.83 25.25
N GLU A 107 7.24 -7.58 26.34
CA GLU A 107 8.46 -7.62 27.13
C GLU A 107 9.66 -7.89 26.21
N ASP A 108 10.75 -7.16 26.44
CA ASP A 108 12.01 -7.29 25.70
C ASP A 108 11.97 -6.98 24.18
N VAL A 109 10.90 -6.35 23.68
CA VAL A 109 10.79 -5.91 22.27
C VAL A 109 10.73 -4.39 22.13
N GLU A 110 11.71 -3.82 21.42
CA GLU A 110 11.74 -2.42 21.01
C GLU A 110 11.21 -2.28 19.56
N ILE A 111 10.12 -1.52 19.36
CA ILE A 111 9.57 -1.27 18.02
C ILE A 111 10.03 0.11 17.52
N LYS A 112 10.64 0.14 16.34
CA LYS A 112 10.97 1.35 15.57
C LYS A 112 10.19 1.34 14.27
N THR A 113 9.70 2.50 13.86
CA THR A 113 8.90 2.65 12.63
C THR A 113 9.38 3.84 11.85
N SER A 114 9.36 3.74 10.52
CA SER A 114 9.76 4.82 9.64
C SER A 114 8.81 4.89 8.44
N LYS A 115 8.04 5.98 8.36
CA LYS A 115 7.18 6.27 7.21
C LYS A 115 7.99 6.62 5.96
N VAL A 116 9.17 7.23 6.15
CA VAL A 116 10.07 7.65 5.06
C VAL A 116 10.73 6.44 4.40
N SER A 117 11.34 5.54 5.19
CA SER A 117 11.93 4.30 4.66
C SER A 117 10.92 3.20 4.42
N ARG A 118 9.65 3.41 4.81
CA ARG A 118 8.55 2.45 4.68
C ARG A 118 8.89 1.12 5.39
N GLU A 119 9.33 1.22 6.65
CA GLU A 119 9.82 0.08 7.42
C GLU A 119 9.30 0.07 8.86
N ILE A 120 9.16 -1.14 9.39
CA ILE A 120 8.90 -1.42 10.81
C ILE A 120 9.98 -2.39 11.28
N THR A 121 10.72 -2.01 12.31
CA THR A 121 11.76 -2.83 12.94
C THR A 121 11.32 -3.21 14.34
N ALA A 122 11.20 -4.51 14.60
CA ALA A 122 11.03 -5.06 15.93
C ALA A 122 12.36 -5.67 16.38
N LYS A 123 12.97 -5.09 17.42
CA LYS A 123 14.22 -5.56 18.01
C LYS A 123 13.94 -6.29 19.31
N TYR A 124 14.32 -7.55 19.36
CA TYR A 124 14.24 -8.38 20.55
C TYR A 124 15.59 -8.44 21.25
N VAL A 125 15.63 -8.23 22.57
CA VAL A 125 16.86 -8.17 23.36
C VAL A 125 16.80 -9.21 24.47
N MET A 126 17.68 -10.22 24.45
CA MET A 126 17.87 -11.17 25.56
C MET A 126 19.32 -11.13 26.00
N ASP A 127 19.58 -10.76 27.26
CA ASP A 127 20.89 -10.84 27.92
C ASP A 127 22.10 -10.39 27.05
N GLU A 128 22.75 -11.32 26.35
CA GLU A 128 23.95 -11.09 25.52
C GLU A 128 23.69 -11.13 23.99
N ALA A 129 22.44 -11.31 23.55
CA ALA A 129 22.06 -11.43 22.15
C ALA A 129 20.90 -10.50 21.78
N SER A 130 20.88 -10.03 20.53
CA SER A 130 19.74 -9.30 19.97
C SER A 130 19.40 -9.79 18.57
N ALA A 131 18.10 -9.82 18.29
CA ALA A 131 17.56 -10.21 16.99
C ALA A 131 16.59 -9.13 16.49
N ASP A 132 16.79 -8.70 15.26
CA ASP A 132 15.94 -7.70 14.63
C ASP A 132 15.09 -8.33 13.52
N ILE A 133 13.79 -8.08 13.54
CA ILE A 133 12.87 -8.35 12.44
C ILE A 133 12.51 -7.02 11.79
N ILE A 134 12.77 -6.89 10.49
CA ILE A 134 12.45 -5.71 9.70
C ILE A 134 11.39 -6.08 8.68
N VAL A 135 10.23 -5.43 8.76
CA VAL A 135 9.17 -5.47 7.76
C VAL A 135 9.35 -4.26 6.85
N SER A 136 9.57 -4.48 5.56
CA SER A 136 9.75 -3.43 4.56
C SER A 136 8.59 -3.46 3.57
N PHE A 137 7.94 -2.31 3.37
CA PHE A 137 6.84 -2.17 2.42
C PHE A 137 7.39 -1.78 1.04
N PRO A 138 7.17 -2.60 0.00
CA PRO A 138 7.73 -2.34 -1.33
C PRO A 138 7.01 -1.19 -2.05
N PRO A 139 7.63 -0.65 -3.11
CA PRO A 139 6.90 0.12 -4.11
C PRO A 139 5.71 -0.68 -4.67
N GLY A 140 4.54 -0.06 -4.71
CA GLY A 140 3.30 -0.72 -5.16
C GLY A 140 2.62 -1.63 -4.12
N PHE A 141 2.94 -1.51 -2.83
CA PHE A 141 2.11 -2.10 -1.76
C PHE A 141 0.65 -1.62 -1.87
N PRO A 142 -0.38 -2.49 -1.75
CA PRO A 142 -0.35 -3.90 -1.36
C PRO A 142 -0.39 -4.88 -2.54
N LEU A 143 -0.22 -4.42 -3.79
CA LEU A 143 -0.10 -5.32 -4.94
C LEU A 143 1.12 -6.21 -4.77
N LYS A 144 2.25 -5.62 -4.35
CA LYS A 144 3.42 -6.36 -3.89
C LYS A 144 3.33 -6.67 -2.41
N LEU A 145 3.85 -7.85 -2.06
CA LEU A 145 3.94 -8.33 -0.67
C LEU A 145 5.04 -7.61 0.09
N VAL A 146 4.82 -7.39 1.38
CA VAL A 146 5.86 -6.91 2.28
C VAL A 146 7.02 -7.89 2.34
N GLU A 147 8.23 -7.37 2.51
CA GLU A 147 9.44 -8.16 2.66
C GLU A 147 9.82 -8.25 4.15
N PHE A 148 10.25 -9.44 4.58
CA PHE A 148 10.76 -9.66 5.93
C PHE A 148 12.26 -9.89 5.87
N LYS A 149 13.01 -9.14 6.66
CA LYS A 149 14.46 -9.29 6.83
C LYS A 149 14.75 -9.57 8.30
N THR A 150 15.65 -10.50 8.56
CA THR A 150 16.15 -10.79 9.92
C THR A 150 17.61 -10.39 10.00
N ASN A 151 18.00 -9.75 11.09
CA ASN A 151 19.40 -9.52 11.42
C ASN A 151 19.67 -10.12 12.79
N SER A 152 20.51 -11.15 12.85
CA SER A 152 20.94 -11.76 14.11
C SER A 152 22.32 -11.20 14.48
N GLY A 153 22.38 -10.37 15.51
CA GLY A 153 23.63 -9.93 16.11
C GLY A 153 24.20 -11.03 17.00
N GLY A 154 24.80 -12.06 16.39
CA GLY A 154 25.49 -13.14 17.10
C GLY A 154 26.79 -13.49 16.39
N ARG A 155 27.93 -13.36 17.08
CA ARG A 155 29.19 -13.98 16.64
C ARG A 155 28.91 -15.45 16.35
N ALA A 156 29.30 -15.93 15.17
CA ALA A 156 29.56 -17.35 15.00
C ALA A 156 30.58 -17.74 16.09
N ILE A 157 30.17 -18.60 17.01
CA ILE A 157 31.05 -19.26 17.95
C ILE A 157 31.40 -20.60 17.30
N GLY A 158 32.66 -20.78 16.93
CA GLY A 158 33.22 -22.04 16.46
C GLY A 158 33.50 -22.08 14.97
#